data_AF-A0A7I7QV97-F1
#
_entry.id   AF-A0A7I7QV97-F1
#
_cell.length_a   1.000
_cell.length_b   1.000
_cell.length_c   1.000
_cell.angle_alpha   90.00
_cell.angle_beta   90.00
_cell.angle_gamma   90.00
#
_symmetry.space_group_name_H-M   'P 1'
#
loop_
_entity.id
_entity.type
_entity.pdbx_description
1 polymer ?
#
loop_
_entity_poly.entity_id
_entity_poly.type
_entity_poly.pdbx_seq_one_letter_code
_entity_poly.pdbx_strand_id
1 'polypeptide(L)' 'MQTFWRYLRIQAFVLVCGIVGPIFLFGYFLFQPDPTLRWMYWWGLFITAADVLIALWLASATAGPATQATPDADD' A
#
# COMPACT_ATOMS: atom_id res chain seq x y z
N MET A 1 23.39 5.96 -13.46
CA MET A 1 22.02 5.43 -13.35
C MET A 1 21.81 4.65 -12.05
N GLN A 2 21.97 5.29 -10.89
CA GLN A 2 21.85 4.60 -9.59
C GLN A 2 20.53 4.94 -8.87
N THR A 3 20.04 6.18 -9.03
CA THR A 3 18.77 6.65 -8.45
C THR A 3 17.56 5.88 -8.99
N PHE A 4 17.49 5.65 -10.30
CA PHE A 4 16.42 4.86 -10.93
C PHE A 4 16.37 3.42 -10.40
N TRP A 5 17.54 2.78 -10.30
CA TRP A 5 17.66 1.42 -9.77
C TRP A 5 17.28 1.32 -8.28
N ARG A 6 17.54 2.40 -7.50
CA ARG A 6 17.13 2.49 -6.10
C ARG A 6 15.61 2.65 -5.97
N TYR A 7 14.99 3.47 -6.81
CA TYR A 7 13.53 3.60 -6.88
C TYR A 7 12.86 2.28 -7.26
N LEU A 8 13.36 1.59 -8.29
CA LEU A 8 12.81 0.31 -8.74
C LEU A 8 12.84 -0.74 -7.62
N ARG A 9 13.94 -0.83 -6.86
CA ARG A 9 14.05 -1.74 -5.71
C ARG A 9 13.05 -1.42 -4.60
N ILE A 10 12.89 -0.14 -4.27
CA ILE A 10 11.95 0.30 -3.22
C ILE A 10 10.51 0.03 -3.68
N GLN A 11 10.20 0.31 -4.94
CA GLN A 11 8.87 0.09 -5.52
C GLN A 11 8.52 -1.39 -5.60
N ALA A 12 9.47 -2.25 -5.98
CA ALA A 12 9.29 -3.70 -5.93
C ALA A 12 9.05 -4.18 -4.49
N PHE A 13 9.76 -3.63 -3.51
CA PHE A 13 9.56 -3.98 -2.11
C PHE A 13 8.16 -3.58 -1.61
N VAL A 14 7.69 -2.38 -1.95
CA VAL A 14 6.32 -1.92 -1.63
C VAL A 14 5.26 -2.80 -2.32
N LEU A 15 5.44 -3.16 -3.59
CA LEU A 15 4.52 -4.07 -4.30
C LEU A 15 4.46 -5.46 -3.66
N VAL A 16 5.61 -5.98 -3.21
CA VAL A 16 5.68 -7.26 -2.50
C VAL A 16 5.00 -7.14 -1.13
N CYS A 17 5.27 -6.09 -0.36
CA CYS A 17 4.62 -5.84 0.93
C CYS A 17 3.11 -5.65 0.82
N GLY A 18 2.62 -4.95 -0.21
CA GLY A 18 1.20 -4.73 -0.45
C GLY A 18 0.43 -5.99 -0.85
N ILE A 19 1.08 -6.94 -1.54
CA ILE A 19 0.47 -8.23 -1.92
C ILE A 19 0.55 -9.27 -0.80
N VAL A 20 1.50 -9.16 0.15
CA VAL A 20 1.64 -10.09 1.28
C VAL A 20 0.36 -10.16 2.12
N GLY A 21 -0.31 -9.02 2.33
CA GLY A 21 -1.57 -8.93 3.05
C GLY A 21 -2.70 -9.79 2.47
N PRO A 22 -3.08 -9.57 1.20
CA PRO A 22 -4.03 -10.42 0.47
C PRO A 22 -3.66 -11.90 0.44
N ILE A 23 -2.38 -12.24 0.21
CA ILE A 23 -1.93 -13.65 0.17
C ILE A 23 -2.10 -14.34 1.52
N PHE A 24 -1.77 -13.67 2.63
CA PHE A 24 -1.93 -14.22 3.98
C PHE A 24 -3.41 -14.44 4.33
N LEU A 25 -4.27 -13.48 3.97
CA LEU A 25 -5.71 -13.63 4.14
C LEU A 25 -6.25 -14.80 3.29
N PHE A 26 -5.82 -14.90 2.02
CA PHE A 26 -6.23 -16.00 1.13
C PHE A 26 -5.80 -17.36 1.67
N GLY A 27 -4.56 -17.48 2.16
CA GLY A 27 -4.06 -18.68 2.81
C GLY A 27 -4.84 -19.05 4.07
N TYR A 28 -5.17 -18.08 4.92
CA TYR A 28 -5.95 -18.33 6.14
C TYR A 28 -7.34 -18.93 5.82
N PHE A 29 -7.99 -18.45 4.76
CA PHE A 29 -9.29 -18.97 4.32
C PHE A 29 -9.19 -20.32 3.57
N LEU A 30 -8.09 -20.59 2.86
CA LEU A 30 -7.87 -21.87 2.18
C LEU A 30 -7.55 -23.01 3.16
N PHE A 31 -6.82 -22.70 4.23
CA PHE A 31 -6.41 -23.67 5.25
C PHE A 31 -7.29 -23.52 6.50
N GLN A 32 -8.53 -24.01 6.46
CA GLN A 32 -9.39 -24.17 7.65
C GLN A 32 -9.55 -25.67 7.97
N PRO A 33 -9.30 -26.15 9.20
CA PRO A 33 -9.53 -25.49 10.49
C PRO A 33 -8.37 -25.65 11.50
N ASP A 34 -7.14 -25.26 11.15
CA ASP A 34 -6.01 -25.39 12.08
C ASP A 34 -5.87 -24.16 13.00
N PRO A 35 -6.01 -24.30 14.34
CA PRO A 35 -5.96 -23.17 15.28
C PRO A 35 -4.63 -22.42 15.28
N THR A 36 -3.55 -23.05 14.83
CA THR A 36 -2.21 -22.49 14.63
C THR A 36 -2.17 -21.37 13.58
N LEU A 37 -3.11 -21.34 12.63
CA LEU A 37 -3.14 -20.32 11.57
C LEU A 37 -3.77 -18.98 11.99
N ARG A 38 -4.38 -18.87 13.18
CA ARG A 38 -4.97 -17.61 13.68
C ARG A 38 -3.97 -16.45 13.75
N TRP A 39 -2.70 -16.75 13.97
CA TRP A 39 -1.64 -15.75 14.01
C TRP A 39 -1.39 -15.12 12.62
N MET A 40 -1.56 -15.92 11.56
CA MET A 40 -1.44 -15.47 10.17
C MET A 40 -2.54 -14.49 9.77
N TYR A 41 -3.76 -14.69 10.28
CA TYR A 41 -4.88 -13.77 10.06
C TYR A 41 -4.60 -12.38 10.66
N TRP A 42 -4.20 -12.32 11.94
CA TRP A 42 -3.94 -11.06 12.62
C TRP A 42 -2.74 -10.31 12.03
N TRP A 43 -1.65 -11.02 11.70
CA TRP A 43 -0.51 -10.39 11.04
C TRP A 43 -0.80 -9.97 9.60
N GLY A 44 -1.54 -10.79 8.84
CA GLY A 44 -1.96 -10.44 7.49
C GLY A 44 -2.82 -9.18 7.47
N LEU A 45 -3.79 -9.08 8.39
CA LEU A 45 -4.65 -7.90 8.53
C LEU A 45 -3.84 -6.66 8.93
N PHE A 46 -2.92 -6.79 9.89
CA PHE A 46 -2.08 -5.69 10.36
C PHE A 46 -1.15 -5.15 9.25
N ILE A 47 -0.47 -6.04 8.52
CA ILE A 47 0.42 -5.65 7.41
C ILE A 47 -0.39 -4.97 6.30
N THR A 48 -1.55 -5.53 5.94
CA THR A 48 -2.44 -4.92 4.92
C THR A 48 -2.86 -3.51 5.32
N ALA A 49 -3.31 -3.34 6.57
CA ALA A 49 -3.76 -2.05 7.08
C ALA A 49 -2.61 -1.03 7.08
N ALA A 50 -1.43 -1.42 7.54
CA ALA A 50 -0.25 -0.56 7.52
C ALA A 50 0.13 -0.14 6.09
N ASP A 51 0.13 -1.07 5.14
CA ASP A 51 0.46 -0.79 3.73
C ASP A 51 -0.53 0.21 3.10
N VAL A 52 -1.84 0.02 3.31
CA VAL A 52 -2.88 0.94 2.85
C VAL A 52 -2.74 2.32 3.49
N LEU A 53 -2.47 2.40 4.79
CA LEU A 53 -2.28 3.68 5.49
C LEU A 53 -1.05 4.43 5.00
N ILE A 54 0.06 3.72 4.73
CA ILE A 54 1.26 4.32 4.14
C ILE A 54 0.96 4.84 2.73
N ALA A 55 0.23 4.08 1.91
CA ALA A 55 -0.17 4.50 0.58
C ALA A 55 -1.06 5.75 0.61
N LEU A 56 -2.06 5.79 1.51
CA LEU A 56 -2.91 6.96 1.73
C LEU A 56 -2.10 8.17 2.18
N TRP A 57 -1.16 7.98 3.10
CA TRP A 57 -0.30 9.06 3.58
C TRP A 57 0.58 9.62 2.46
N LEU A 58 1.24 8.76 1.67
CA LEU A 58 2.03 9.18 0.52
C LEU A 58 1.19 9.88 -0.56
N ALA A 59 -0.02 9.39 -0.84
CA ALA A 59 -0.94 10.03 -1.78
C ALA A 59 -1.37 11.41 -1.27
N SER A 60 -1.66 11.55 0.02
CA SER A 60 -2.02 12.82 0.64
C SER A 60 -0.84 13.81 0.67
N ALA A 61 0.39 13.33 0.87
CA ALA A 61 1.60 14.14 0.90
C ALA A 61 2.04 14.60 -0.51
N THR A 62 1.67 13.87 -1.55
CA THR A 62 1.99 14.20 -2.96
C THR A 62 0.89 15.00 -3.65
N ALA A 63 -0.32 15.06 -3.09
CA ALA A 63 -1.35 16.00 -3.49
C ALA A 63 -0.92 17.44 -3.12
N GLY A 64 -0.16 18.09 -4.01
CA GLY A 64 0.11 19.53 -3.93
C GLY A 64 -1.18 20.36 -3.96
N PRO A 65 -1.13 21.65 -3.57
CA PRO A 65 -2.32 22.50 -3.54
C PRO A 65 -2.99 22.41 -4.91
N ALA A 66 -4.27 22.04 -4.93
CA ALA A 66 -5.06 22.07 -6.14
C ALA A 66 -4.86 23.46 -6.75
N THR A 67 -4.15 23.53 -7.89
CA THR A 67 -4.07 24.76 -8.67
C THR A 67 -5.52 25.16 -8.92
N GLN A 68 -6.00 26.13 -8.15
CA GLN A 68 -7.23 26.83 -8.45
C GLN A 68 -6.99 27.42 -9.83
N ALA A 69 -7.57 26.77 -10.84
CA ALA A 69 -7.72 27.37 -12.14
C ALA A 69 -8.61 28.58 -11.90
N THR A 70 -7.99 29.74 -11.65
CA THR A 70 -8.62 31.04 -11.83
C THR A 70 -9.15 31.00 -13.26
N PRO A 71 -10.47 30.99 -13.48
CA PRO A 71 -11.00 31.22 -14.79
C PRO A 71 -10.55 32.63 -15.14
N ASP A 72 -9.66 32.75 -16.12
CA ASP A 72 -9.34 34.02 -16.76
C ASP A 72 -10.66 34.61 -17.28
N ALA A 73 -11.22 35.48 -16.46
CA ALA A 73 -12.35 36.33 -16.76
C ALA A 73 -11.88 37.72 -16.35
N ASP A 74 -11.16 38.39 -17.24
CA ASP A 74 -11.40 39.80 -17.57
C ASP A 74 -10.46 40.27 -18.70
N ASP A 75 -11.08 41.00 -19.64
CA ASP A 75 -10.56 41.92 -20.68
C ASP A 75 -9.76 41.43 -21.90
#